data_AF-A0A9X8MG46-F1
#
_entry.id   AF-A0A9X8MG46-F1
#
_cell.length_a   1.000
_cell.length_b   1.000
_cell.length_c   1.000
_cell.angle_alpha   90.00
_cell.angle_beta   90.00
_cell.angle_gamma   90.00
#
_symmetry.space_group_name_H-M   'P 1'
#
loop_
_entity.id
_entity.type
_entity.pdbx_description
1 polymer ?
#
loop_
_entity_poly.entity_id
_entity_poly.type
_entity_poly.pdbx_seq_one_letter_code
_entity_poly.pdbx_strand_id
1 'polypeptide(L)'
;MFRADYGYLDLGTPDGNLAFRDEITGWLQEIGNQAIERGYAVSMDIAAKNPPLSSKAAGTVALYLVSESNPDYGATLVVTHREIKNTFMPGRADGVHIHAQARLLKEGRWVSVNYKADPVPLISTEDAAVLDLLKKLLTRTTPNYPAADAF
;
A
#
# COMPACT_ATOMS: atom_id res chain seq x y z
N MET A 1 6.83 18.78 2.85
CA MET A 1 5.50 19.34 2.52
C MET A 1 4.49 18.34 3.05
N PHE A 2 3.69 18.70 4.07
CA PHE A 2 2.63 17.81 4.55
C PHE A 2 1.61 17.66 3.40
N ARG A 3 1.48 16.46 2.81
CA ARG A 3 0.36 16.12 1.91
C ARG A 3 -0.90 16.01 2.76
N ALA A 4 -1.36 17.17 3.22
CA ALA A 4 -2.53 17.34 4.06
C ALA A 4 -3.76 17.41 3.16
N ASP A 5 -4.71 16.54 3.46
CA ASP A 5 -6.11 16.57 3.04
C ASP A 5 -6.41 16.25 1.57
N TYR A 6 -6.62 14.96 1.27
CA TYR A 6 -7.37 14.52 0.09
C TYR A 6 -8.83 15.06 0.08
N GLY A 7 -9.26 15.72 1.16
CA GLY A 7 -10.53 16.46 1.23
C GLY A 7 -10.66 17.58 0.20
N TYR A 8 -9.56 18.03 -0.43
CA TYR A 8 -9.59 19.02 -1.51
C TYR A 8 -9.87 18.45 -2.91
N LEU A 9 -9.91 17.11 -3.08
CA LEU A 9 -9.97 16.48 -4.41
C LEU A 9 -11.39 16.21 -4.97
N ASP A 10 -12.46 16.80 -4.44
CA ASP A 10 -13.84 16.50 -4.87
C ASP A 10 -14.11 14.98 -5.01
N LEU A 11 -13.61 14.22 -4.02
CA LEU A 11 -13.70 12.78 -3.97
C LEU A 11 -15.16 12.32 -4.05
N GLY A 12 -15.44 11.33 -4.89
CA GLY A 12 -16.81 10.92 -5.20
C GLY A 12 -17.31 11.34 -6.59
N THR A 13 -16.56 12.19 -7.29
CA THR A 13 -16.77 12.51 -8.71
C THR A 13 -15.80 11.72 -9.60
N PRO A 14 -16.09 11.49 -10.89
CA PRO A 14 -15.15 10.84 -11.81
C PRO A 14 -13.79 11.54 -11.87
N ASP A 15 -13.77 12.86 -12.01
CA ASP A 15 -12.55 13.65 -12.15
C ASP A 15 -11.75 13.70 -10.84
N GLY A 16 -12.42 13.89 -9.69
CA GLY A 16 -11.79 13.86 -8.38
C GLY A 16 -11.21 12.49 -8.03
N ASN A 17 -11.92 11.41 -8.39
CA ASN A 17 -11.43 10.04 -8.20
C ASN A 17 -10.23 9.71 -9.11
N LEU A 18 -10.19 10.27 -10.32
CA LEU A 18 -9.04 10.14 -11.22
C LEU A 18 -7.83 10.90 -10.69
N ALA A 19 -8.01 12.17 -10.33
CA ALA A 19 -6.95 13.02 -9.76
C ALA A 19 -6.34 12.38 -8.50
N PHE A 20 -7.16 11.83 -7.62
CA PHE A 20 -6.70 11.07 -6.46
C PHE A 20 -5.80 9.90 -6.85
N ARG A 21 -6.19 9.10 -7.84
CA ARG A 21 -5.37 7.96 -8.26
C ARG A 21 -4.06 8.38 -8.88
N ASP A 22 -4.07 9.43 -9.70
CA ASP A 22 -2.86 9.91 -10.34
C ASP A 22 -1.88 10.43 -9.29
N GLU A 23 -2.37 11.17 -8.30
CA GLU A 23 -1.56 11.65 -7.17
C GLU A 23 -1.00 10.49 -6.33
N ILE A 24 -1.83 9.50 -5.97
CA ILE A 24 -1.38 8.32 -5.22
C ILE A 24 -0.40 7.49 -6.03
N THR A 25 -0.63 7.32 -7.33
CA THR A 25 0.27 6.56 -8.21
C THR A 25 1.63 7.25 -8.28
N GLY A 26 1.65 8.57 -8.48
CA GLY A 26 2.87 9.37 -8.46
C GLY A 26 3.61 9.27 -7.12
N TRP A 27 2.88 9.35 -6.01
CA TRP A 27 3.45 9.17 -4.68
C TRP A 27 4.11 7.81 -4.49
N LEU A 28 3.38 6.74 -4.82
CA LEU A 28 3.86 5.37 -4.66
C LEU A 28 5.07 5.09 -5.56
N GLN A 29 5.10 5.71 -6.75
CA GLN A 29 6.26 5.68 -7.63
C GLN A 29 7.48 6.34 -7.01
N GLU A 30 7.32 7.52 -6.42
CA GLU A 30 8.41 8.23 -5.71
C GLU A 30 8.93 7.41 -4.52
N ILE A 31 8.04 6.83 -3.71
CA ILE A 31 8.40 5.96 -2.59
C ILE A 31 9.14 4.71 -3.06
N GLY A 32 8.65 4.07 -4.13
CA GLY A 32 9.27 2.87 -4.68
C GLY A 32 10.66 3.15 -5.27
N ASN A 33 10.83 4.24 -6.01
CA ASN A 33 12.14 4.70 -6.50
C ASN A 33 13.11 4.91 -5.33
N GLN A 34 12.69 5.62 -4.27
CA GLN A 34 13.53 5.84 -3.10
C GLN A 34 13.88 4.53 -2.37
N ALA A 35 12.97 3.55 -2.34
CA ALA A 35 13.27 2.25 -1.75
C ALA A 35 14.34 1.48 -2.54
N ILE A 36 14.33 1.58 -3.87
CA ILE A 36 15.36 1.00 -4.75
C ILE A 36 16.69 1.73 -4.59
N GLU A 37 16.69 3.06 -4.68
CA GLU A 37 17.90 3.89 -4.54
C GLU A 37 18.62 3.67 -3.21
N ARG A 38 17.87 3.39 -2.14
CA ARG A 38 18.40 3.10 -0.80
C ARG A 38 18.79 1.63 -0.59
N GLY A 39 18.63 0.77 -1.60
CA GLY A 39 18.97 -0.65 -1.55
C GLY A 39 18.03 -1.49 -0.68
N TYR A 40 16.78 -1.07 -0.50
CA TYR A 40 15.79 -1.84 0.27
C TYR A 40 15.07 -2.85 -0.61
N ALA A 41 14.90 -2.51 -1.90
CA ALA A 41 14.19 -3.32 -2.88
C ALA A 41 14.98 -3.42 -4.18
N VAL A 42 14.89 -4.58 -4.85
CA VAL A 42 15.51 -4.82 -6.16
C VAL A 42 14.59 -4.40 -7.31
N SER A 43 13.28 -4.45 -7.08
CA SER A 43 12.28 -4.13 -8.08
C SER A 43 11.00 -3.61 -7.43
N MET A 44 10.22 -2.90 -8.23
CA MET A 44 8.92 -2.40 -7.84
C MET A 44 7.89 -2.57 -8.95
N ASP A 45 6.62 -2.64 -8.56
CA ASP A 45 5.47 -2.58 -9.44
C ASP A 45 4.33 -1.81 -8.78
N ILE A 46 3.47 -1.16 -9.57
CA ILE A 46 2.30 -0.44 -9.07
C ILE A 46 1.05 -0.97 -9.78
N ALA A 47 0.09 -1.43 -8.98
CA ALA A 47 -1.20 -1.87 -9.49
C ALA A 47 -2.32 -0.98 -8.93
N ALA A 48 -3.16 -0.48 -9.83
CA ALA A 48 -4.40 0.21 -9.48
C ALA A 48 -5.60 -0.71 -9.72
N LYS A 49 -6.55 -0.71 -8.79
CA LYS A 49 -7.82 -1.42 -8.90
C LYS A 49 -8.97 -0.42 -8.82
N ASN A 50 -9.76 -0.41 -9.90
CA ASN A 50 -10.99 0.36 -9.95
C ASN A 50 -12.02 -0.19 -8.95
N PRO A 51 -12.79 0.68 -8.28
CA PRO A 51 -13.93 0.23 -7.50
C PRO A 51 -15.03 -0.26 -8.46
N PRO A 52 -16.08 -0.93 -7.95
CA PRO A 52 -17.26 -1.24 -8.73
C PRO A 52 -17.87 0.03 -9.34
N LEU A 53 -18.45 -0.06 -10.54
CA LEU A 53 -19.03 1.08 -11.27
C LEU A 53 -20.11 1.84 -10.48
N SER A 54 -20.78 1.18 -9.53
CA SER A 54 -21.80 1.76 -8.66
C SER A 54 -21.22 2.50 -7.44
N SER A 55 -19.91 2.47 -7.23
CA SER A 55 -19.24 3.05 -6.06
C SER A 55 -18.72 4.44 -6.34
N LYS A 56 -18.90 5.34 -5.37
CA LYS A 56 -18.28 6.67 -5.37
C LYS A 56 -16.82 6.66 -4.88
N ALA A 57 -16.31 5.51 -4.44
CA ALA A 57 -14.92 5.39 -4.01
C ALA A 57 -13.94 5.72 -5.15
N ALA A 58 -12.70 6.09 -4.81
CA ALA A 58 -11.64 6.22 -5.81
C ALA A 58 -10.94 4.88 -6.07
N GLY A 59 -11.16 3.85 -5.24
CA GLY A 59 -10.59 2.51 -5.42
C GLY A 59 -9.30 2.31 -4.64
N THR A 60 -8.42 1.47 -5.16
CA THR A 60 -7.20 1.03 -4.46
C THR A 60 -6.00 1.18 -5.38
N VAL A 61 -4.88 1.66 -4.85
CA VAL A 61 -3.58 1.64 -5.52
C VAL A 61 -2.58 0.97 -4.58
N ALA A 62 -1.77 0.06 -5.11
CA ALA A 62 -0.82 -0.72 -4.34
C ALA A 62 0.56 -0.68 -4.99
N LEU A 63 1.57 -0.34 -4.21
CA LEU A 63 2.98 -0.53 -4.51
C LEU A 63 3.40 -1.92 -4.04
N TYR A 64 4.12 -2.63 -4.88
CA TYR A 64 4.73 -3.92 -4.62
C TYR A 64 6.25 -3.75 -4.69
N LEU A 65 6.96 -4.22 -3.67
CA LEU A 65 8.42 -4.13 -3.58
C LEU A 65 9.00 -5.51 -3.30
N VAL A 66 9.97 -5.95 -4.10
CA VAL A 66 10.71 -7.19 -3.84
C VAL A 66 11.98 -6.84 -3.07
N SER A 67 12.24 -7.53 -1.96
CA SER A 67 13.39 -7.25 -1.09
C SER A 67 14.70 -7.48 -1.82
N GLU A 68 15.62 -6.52 -1.70
CA GLU A 68 17.00 -6.65 -2.20
C GLU A 68 17.72 -7.81 -1.52
N SER A 69 17.44 -8.04 -0.23
CA SER A 69 18.13 -9.05 0.58
C SER A 69 17.57 -10.47 0.44
N ASN A 70 16.35 -10.62 -0.10
CA ASN A 70 15.69 -11.91 -0.26
C ASN A 70 14.64 -11.87 -1.39
N PRO A 71 14.87 -12.53 -2.54
CA PRO A 71 13.95 -12.51 -3.68
C PRO A 71 12.63 -13.25 -3.44
N ASP A 72 12.55 -14.11 -2.43
CA ASP A 72 11.31 -14.80 -2.02
C ASP A 72 10.48 -13.94 -1.04
N TYR A 73 10.85 -12.69 -0.86
CA TYR A 73 10.24 -11.80 0.12
C TYR A 73 10.05 -10.38 -0.41
N GLY A 74 9.05 -9.69 0.12
CA GLY A 74 8.70 -8.36 -0.32
C GLY A 74 7.77 -7.64 0.64
N ALA A 75 7.40 -6.42 0.26
CA ALA A 75 6.44 -5.61 0.98
C ALA A 75 5.47 -4.97 0.01
N THR A 76 4.25 -4.75 0.47
CA THR A 76 3.24 -3.97 -0.24
C THR A 76 2.86 -2.75 0.56
N LEU A 77 2.74 -1.60 -0.09
CA LEU A 77 2.15 -0.38 0.46
C LEU A 77 0.85 -0.11 -0.31
N VAL A 78 -0.27 -0.17 0.39
CA VAL A 78 -1.60 -0.14 -0.21
C VAL A 78 -2.36 1.07 0.31
N VAL A 79 -2.87 1.86 -0.63
CA VAL A 79 -3.73 3.02 -0.39
C VAL A 79 -5.11 2.70 -0.93
N THR A 80 -6.13 2.82 -0.08
CA THR A 80 -7.52 2.58 -0.45
C THR A 80 -8.36 3.76 -0.04
N HIS A 81 -9.11 4.33 -0.98
CA HIS A 81 -10.19 5.25 -0.66
C HIS A 81 -11.52 4.47 -0.67
N ARG A 82 -12.30 4.58 0.42
CA ARG A 82 -13.65 4.02 0.52
C ARG A 82 -14.65 5.15 0.73
N GLU A 83 -15.86 4.99 0.15
CA GLU A 83 -16.97 5.90 0.44
C GLU A 83 -17.22 5.92 1.95
N ILE A 84 -17.11 7.09 2.57
CA ILE A 84 -17.31 7.30 4.02
C ILE A 84 -18.77 6.96 4.35
N LYS A 85 -19.03 5.68 4.64
CA LYS A 85 -20.31 5.19 5.15
C LYS A 85 -20.15 4.27 6.36
N ASN A 86 -18.91 3.99 6.78
CA ASN A 86 -18.66 3.05 7.87
C ASN A 86 -18.08 3.75 9.09
N THR A 87 -18.96 4.18 10.00
CA THR A 87 -18.66 4.80 11.30
C THR A 87 -17.87 3.88 12.25
N PHE A 88 -17.68 2.61 11.90
CA PHE A 88 -17.07 1.58 12.75
C PHE A 88 -15.65 1.17 12.34
N MET A 89 -15.09 1.72 11.25
CA MET A 89 -13.70 1.44 10.88
C MET A 89 -12.81 2.64 11.25
N PRO A 90 -11.73 2.45 12.03
CA PRO A 90 -10.74 3.50 12.24
C PRO A 90 -10.09 3.82 10.89
N GLY A 91 -10.47 4.95 10.31
CA GLY A 91 -9.99 5.49 9.06
C GLY A 91 -9.82 6.99 9.19
N ARG A 92 -9.01 7.58 8.33
CA ARG A 92 -8.94 9.04 8.22
C ARG A 92 -10.32 9.58 7.85
N ALA A 93 -10.62 10.80 8.29
CA ALA A 93 -11.91 11.45 8.01
C ALA A 93 -12.17 11.65 6.50
N ASP A 94 -11.13 11.59 5.67
CA ASP A 94 -11.18 11.63 4.20
C ASP A 94 -11.48 10.26 3.55
N GLY A 95 -11.74 9.20 4.33
CA GLY A 95 -12.04 7.85 3.82
C GLY A 95 -10.83 7.12 3.23
N VAL A 96 -9.62 7.67 3.37
CA VAL A 96 -8.37 7.08 2.89
C VAL A 96 -7.75 6.20 3.97
N HIS A 97 -7.41 4.98 3.58
CA HIS A 97 -6.74 3.99 4.41
C HIS A 97 -5.43 3.59 3.77
N ILE A 98 -4.35 3.71 4.54
CA ILE A 98 -3.00 3.33 4.11
C ILE A 98 -2.54 2.20 5.01
N HIS A 99 -2.01 1.13 4.42
CA HIS A 99 -1.39 0.06 5.18
C HIS A 99 -0.21 -0.52 4.44
N ALA A 100 0.79 -0.96 5.19
CA ALA A 100 1.91 -1.71 4.66
C ALA A 100 1.86 -3.16 5.14
N GLN A 101 2.33 -4.09 4.33
CA GLN A 101 2.31 -5.51 4.66
C GLN A 101 3.57 -6.18 4.14
N ALA A 102 4.22 -6.98 4.99
CA ALA A 102 5.24 -7.92 4.57
C ALA A 102 4.61 -9.12 3.85
N ARG A 103 5.26 -9.64 2.81
CA ARG A 103 4.70 -10.70 1.98
C ARG A 103 5.77 -11.66 1.48
N LEU A 104 5.43 -12.94 1.43
CA LEU A 104 6.22 -13.95 0.73
C LEU A 104 5.90 -13.96 -0.75
N LEU A 105 6.93 -14.22 -1.54
CA LEU A 105 6.85 -14.59 -2.94
C LEU A 105 7.13 -16.09 -3.05
N LYS A 106 6.46 -16.77 -3.98
CA LYS A 106 6.76 -18.15 -4.35
C LYS A 106 7.23 -18.14 -5.78
N GLU A 107 8.48 -18.54 -6.01
CA GLU A 107 9.10 -18.56 -7.34
C GLU A 107 9.05 -17.17 -8.01
N GLY A 108 9.29 -16.11 -7.24
CA GLY A 108 9.21 -14.72 -7.72
C GLY A 108 7.80 -14.21 -8.01
N ARG A 109 6.74 -14.94 -7.59
CA ARG A 109 5.33 -14.53 -7.77
C ARG A 109 4.66 -14.25 -6.43
N TRP A 110 3.85 -13.19 -6.39
CA TRP A 110 3.07 -12.82 -5.20
C TRP A 110 2.05 -13.91 -4.83
N VAL A 111 2.17 -14.50 -3.64
CA VAL A 111 1.30 -15.59 -3.18
C VAL A 111 -0.03 -15.03 -2.67
N SER A 112 -1.01 -14.95 -3.57
CA SER A 112 -2.41 -14.54 -3.33
C SER A 112 -2.64 -13.11 -2.80
N VAL A 113 -3.75 -12.54 -3.25
CA VAL A 113 -4.16 -11.15 -2.99
C VAL A 113 -4.88 -10.98 -1.64
N ASN A 114 -4.94 -12.01 -0.80
CA ASN A 114 -5.65 -11.90 0.48
C ASN A 114 -4.86 -11.02 1.46
N TYR A 115 -5.29 -9.77 1.57
CA TYR A 115 -4.81 -8.67 2.43
C TYR A 115 -4.82 -8.95 3.95
N LYS A 116 -4.84 -10.22 4.39
CA LYS A 116 -5.32 -10.60 5.73
C LYS A 116 -4.25 -10.98 6.76
N ALA A 117 -2.97 -11.09 6.40
CA ALA A 117 -1.92 -11.39 7.38
C ALA A 117 -1.21 -10.10 7.83
N ASP A 118 -1.53 -9.63 9.04
CA ASP A 118 -0.83 -8.56 9.76
C ASP A 118 -0.54 -7.26 8.99
N PRO A 119 -1.55 -6.60 8.38
CA PRO A 119 -1.36 -5.27 7.81
C PRO A 119 -1.01 -4.27 8.92
N VAL A 120 0.05 -3.49 8.71
CA VAL A 120 0.44 -2.38 9.59
C VAL A 120 -0.26 -1.12 9.10
N PRO A 121 -1.27 -0.59 9.80
CA PRO A 121 -1.94 0.64 9.41
C PRO A 121 -0.96 1.82 9.53
N LEU A 122 -0.97 2.70 8.53
CA LEU A 122 -0.18 3.92 8.50
C LEU A 122 -1.11 5.12 8.73
N ILE A 123 -0.80 5.88 9.78
CA ILE A 123 -1.51 7.12 10.10
C ILE A 123 -0.85 8.31 9.36
N SER A 124 0.43 8.20 9.03
CA SER A 124 1.22 9.24 8.35
C SER A 124 1.45 8.94 6.87
N THR A 125 1.48 9.99 6.06
CA THR A 125 1.91 10.01 4.65
C THR A 125 3.31 10.61 4.48
N GLU A 126 4.03 10.88 5.57
CA GLU A 126 5.40 11.38 5.49
C GLU A 126 6.34 10.32 4.91
N ASP A 127 7.02 10.67 3.81
CA ASP A 127 7.89 9.75 3.07
C ASP A 127 8.93 9.06 3.97
N ALA A 128 9.54 9.80 4.91
CA ALA A 128 10.53 9.24 5.83
C ALA A 128 9.93 8.14 6.73
N ALA A 129 8.74 8.38 7.29
CA ALA A 129 8.06 7.41 8.15
C ALA A 129 7.62 6.16 7.36
N VAL A 130 7.15 6.36 6.12
CA VAL A 130 6.77 5.27 5.21
C VAL A 130 7.98 4.45 4.80
N LEU A 131 9.08 5.09 4.40
CA LEU A 131 10.32 4.42 4.02
C LEU A 131 10.94 3.65 5.18
N ASP A 132 10.93 4.20 6.39
CA ASP A 132 11.41 3.49 7.59
C ASP A 132 10.58 2.23 7.89
N LEU A 133 9.25 2.30 7.71
CA LEU A 133 8.40 1.13 7.85
C LEU A 133 8.69 0.10 6.75
N LEU A 134 8.80 0.53 5.49
CA LEU A 134 9.11 -0.35 4.37
C LEU A 134 10.46 -1.04 4.55
N LYS A 135 11.48 -0.31 5.00
CA LYS A 135 12.79 -0.89 5.34
C LYS A 135 12.63 -2.01 6.38
N LYS A 136 11.91 -1.75 7.47
CA LYS A 136 11.65 -2.75 8.52
C LYS A 136 10.91 -3.97 7.97
N LEU A 137 9.97 -3.78 7.05
CA LEU A 137 9.22 -4.89 6.45
C LEU A 137 10.08 -5.68 5.48
N LEU A 138 10.88 -5.03 4.63
CA LEU A 138 11.69 -5.68 3.59
C LEU A 138 12.94 -6.38 4.12
N THR A 139 13.43 -5.98 5.30
CA THR A 139 14.64 -6.55 5.94
C THR A 139 14.33 -7.59 7.03
N ARG A 140 13.04 -7.93 7.24
CA ARG A 140 12.66 -9.02 8.14
C ARG A 140 13.18 -10.34 7.60
N THR A 141 14.06 -10.98 8.36
CA THR A 141 14.69 -12.27 8.02
C THR A 141 13.73 -13.45 8.10
N THR A 142 12.57 -13.29 8.72
CA THR A 142 11.52 -14.30 8.81
C THR A 142 10.16 -13.62 8.88
N PRO A 143 9.23 -13.89 7.95
CA PRO A 143 7.83 -13.61 8.22
C PRO A 143 7.33 -14.60 9.27
N ASN A 144 6.67 -14.10 10.32
CA ASN A 144 5.89 -14.94 11.24
C ASN A 144 4.68 -15.50 10.50
N TYR A 145 4.89 -16.46 9.61
CA TYR A 145 3.83 -17.38 9.25
C TYR A 145 3.87 -18.49 10.29
N PRO A 146 2.76 -18.81 10.99
CA PRO A 146 2.66 -20.14 11.58
C PRO A 146 2.93 -21.12 10.43
N ALA A 147 3.86 -22.05 10.66
CA ALA A 147 4.20 -23.08 9.70
C ALA A 147 2.91 -23.66 9.12
N ALA A 148 2.84 -23.77 7.80
CA ALA A 148 1.68 -24.29 7.09
C ALA A 148 1.44 -25.80 7.33
N ASP A 149 2.09 -26.39 8.33
CA ASP A 149 2.05 -27.81 8.69
C ASP A 149 1.19 -28.07 9.95
N ALA A 150 0.19 -27.23 10.22
CA ALA A 150 -0.79 -27.44 11.28
C ALA A 150 -2.19 -27.72 10.74
N PHE A 151 -2.33 -28.59 9.74
CA PHE A 151 -3.57 -29.32 9.42
C PHE A 151 -3.27 -30.67 8.78
#